data_AF-G3K713-F1
#
_entry.id   AF-G3K713-F1
#
_cell.length_a   1.000
_cell.length_b   1.000
_cell.length_c   1.000
_cell.angle_alpha   90.00
_cell.angle_beta   90.00
_cell.angle_gamma   90.00
#
_symmetry.space_group_name_H-M   'P 1'
#
loop_
_entity.id
_entity.type
_entity.pdbx_description
1 polymer ?
#
loop_
_entity_poly.entity_id
_entity_poly.type
_entity_poly.pdbx_seq_one_letter_code
_entity_poly.pdbx_strand_id
1 'polypeptide(L)' 'DYYADGADDYYAKDGNAMQWQGAGAEELGLTGEVEQKRFAKLLDGKVTDDISVMRKTANSESKERLGYDLTF' A
#
# COMPACT_ATOMS: atom_id res chain seq x y z
N ASP A 1 3.71 -2.27 14.63
CA ASP A 1 3.34 -1.14 13.76
C ASP A 1 4.56 -0.55 13.06
N TYR A 2 5.04 -1.16 11.98
CA TYR A 2 6.28 -0.69 11.29
C TYR A 2 6.00 0.38 10.22
N TYR A 3 4.77 0.46 9.71
CA TYR A 3 4.37 1.40 8.65
C TYR A 3 3.43 2.50 9.12
N ALA A 4 2.99 2.51 10.38
CA ALA A 4 2.20 3.61 10.92
C ALA A 4 3.15 4.72 11.40
N ASP A 5 4.01 4.41 12.38
CA ASP A 5 4.85 5.44 13.02
C ASP A 5 5.95 6.04 12.13
N GLY A 6 6.45 5.32 11.13
CA GLY A 6 7.52 5.80 10.24
C GLY A 6 7.04 6.44 8.94
N ALA A 7 5.83 6.10 8.48
CA ALA A 7 5.28 6.59 7.22
C ALA A 7 4.53 7.92 7.41
N ASP A 8 3.98 8.15 8.60
CA ASP A 8 3.23 9.38 8.91
C ASP A 8 4.08 10.65 8.71
N ASP A 9 5.39 10.60 8.97
CA ASP A 9 6.28 11.76 8.82
C ASP A 9 6.91 11.93 7.42
N TYR A 10 7.13 10.83 6.69
CA TYR A 10 7.80 10.86 5.39
C TYR A 10 6.85 11.23 4.24
N TYR A 11 5.60 10.79 4.33
CA TYR A 11 4.58 11.02 3.29
C TYR A 11 3.69 12.24 3.55
N ALA A 12 3.72 12.83 4.74
CA ALA A 12 2.93 14.01 5.07
C ALA A 12 3.61 15.35 4.72
N LYS A 13 4.89 15.36 4.35
CA LYS A 13 5.70 16.59 4.31
C LYS A 13 5.71 17.38 2.99
N ASP A 14 5.28 16.79 1.88
CA ASP A 14 5.11 17.54 0.63
C ASP A 14 3.94 16.94 -0.15
N GLY A 15 2.80 17.65 -0.14
CA GLY A 15 1.55 17.26 -0.80
C GLY A 15 1.60 17.15 -2.32
N ASN A 16 2.78 16.97 -2.91
CA ASN A 16 3.01 16.77 -4.35
C ASN A 16 3.77 15.47 -4.69
N ALA A 17 4.21 14.68 -3.70
CA ALA A 17 5.17 13.58 -3.96
C ALA A 17 4.55 12.18 -4.15
N MET A 18 3.29 11.96 -3.75
CA MET A 18 2.67 10.63 -3.85
C MET A 18 1.66 10.57 -4.99
N GLN A 19 1.97 9.78 -6.01
CA GLN A 19 1.07 9.53 -7.14
C GLN A 19 0.95 8.03 -7.40
N TRP A 20 -0.26 7.56 -7.71
CA TRP A 20 -0.47 6.20 -8.20
C TRP A 20 0.22 6.01 -9.56
N GLN A 21 0.82 4.84 -9.76
CA GLN A 21 1.51 4.48 -11.00
C GLN A 21 1.29 3.02 -11.37
N GLY A 22 1.42 2.74 -12.67
CA GLY A 22 1.39 1.39 -13.24
C GLY A 22 -0.01 0.89 -13.63
N ALA A 23 -0.05 -0.07 -14.56
CA ALA A 23 -1.30 -0.58 -15.14
C ALA A 23 -2.26 -1.21 -14.12
N GLY A 24 -1.74 -1.84 -13.06
CA GLY A 24 -2.58 -2.39 -11.99
C GLY A 24 -3.31 -1.31 -11.19
N ALA A 25 -2.71 -0.12 -11.04
CA ALA A 25 -3.39 1.02 -10.43
C ALA A 25 -4.50 1.54 -11.35
N GLU A 26 -4.24 1.66 -12.65
CA GLU A 26 -5.23 2.06 -13.66
C GLU A 26 -6.44 1.11 -13.71
N GLU A 27 -6.20 -0.20 -13.69
CA GLU A 27 -7.26 -1.22 -13.69
C GLU A 27 -8.15 -1.13 -12.43
N LEU A 28 -7.56 -0.71 -11.30
CA LEU A 28 -8.26 -0.47 -10.04
C LEU A 28 -8.84 0.95 -9.92
N GLY A 29 -8.70 1.79 -10.95
CA GLY A 29 -9.15 3.19 -10.95
C GLY A 29 -8.35 4.10 -10.02
N LEU A 30 -7.17 3.69 -9.58
CA LEU A 30 -6.28 4.44 -8.70
C LEU A 30 -5.40 5.35 -9.55
N THR A 31 -5.74 6.63 -9.60
CA THR A 31 -5.04 7.63 -10.41
C THR A 31 -4.80 8.90 -9.60
N GLY A 32 -3.77 9.66 -9.98
CA GLY A 32 -3.43 10.91 -9.30
C GLY A 32 -2.90 10.68 -7.88
N GLU A 33 -3.28 11.58 -6.97
CA GLU A 33 -2.80 11.60 -5.59
C GLU A 33 -3.16 10.33 -4.80
N VAL A 34 -2.22 9.87 -3.98
CA VAL A 34 -2.44 8.71 -3.13
C VAL A 34 -3.22 9.11 -1.88
N GLU A 35 -4.47 8.64 -1.76
CA GLU A 35 -5.20 8.70 -0.51
C GLU A 35 -4.61 7.70 0.51
N GLN A 36 -4.10 8.18 1.64
CA GLN A 36 -3.45 7.35 2.66
C GLN A 36 -4.32 6.19 3.17
N LYS A 37 -5.62 6.41 3.40
CA LYS A 37 -6.53 5.34 3.86
C LYS A 37 -6.70 4.24 2.81
N ARG A 38 -6.75 4.63 1.53
CA ARG A 38 -6.84 3.67 0.42
C ARG A 38 -5.56 2.86 0.30
N PHE A 39 -4.41 3.52 0.40
CA PHE A 39 -3.10 2.87 0.43
C PHE A 39 -2.98 1.86 1.58
N ALA A 40 -3.39 2.22 2.80
CA ALA A 40 -3.39 1.33 3.95
C ALA A 40 -4.26 0.07 3.74
N LYS A 41 -5.45 0.21 3.14
CA LYS A 41 -6.31 -0.94 2.78
C LYS A 41 -5.61 -1.89 1.80
N LEU A 42 -4.90 -1.35 0.80
CA LEU A 42 -4.16 -2.16 -0.17
C LEU A 42 -2.97 -2.88 0.47
N LEU A 43 -2.25 -2.23 1.39
CA LEU A 43 -1.21 -2.88 2.18
C LEU A 43 -1.75 -4.03 3.02
N ASP A 44 -2.99 -3.93 3.51
CA ASP A 44 -3.74 -4.99 4.22
C ASP A 44 -4.34 -6.06 3.27
N GLY A 45 -4.09 -5.96 1.97
CA GLY A 45 -4.60 -6.91 0.97
C GLY A 45 -6.07 -6.71 0.59
N LYS A 46 -6.73 -5.64 1.03
CA LYS A 46 -8.10 -5.27 0.64
C LYS A 46 -8.09 -4.51 -0.69
N VAL A 47 -8.21 -5.28 -1.78
CA VAL A 47 -8.14 -4.76 -3.15
C VAL A 47 -9.41 -4.01 -3.52
N THR A 48 -10.58 -4.55 -3.21
CA THR A 48 -11.88 -3.85 -3.30
C THR A 48 -12.69 -4.11 -2.04
N ASP A 49 -13.89 -3.55 -1.92
CA ASP A 49 -14.77 -3.83 -0.78
C ASP A 49 -15.16 -5.32 -0.69
N ASP A 50 -15.22 -6.01 -1.84
CA ASP A 50 -15.59 -7.44 -1.93
C ASP A 50 -14.38 -8.38 -2.15
N ILE A 51 -13.21 -7.86 -2.50
CA ILE A 51 -12.02 -8.66 -2.84
C ILE A 51 -10.91 -8.38 -1.83
N SER A 52 -10.57 -9.41 -1.05
CA SER A 52 -9.34 -9.45 -0.25
C SER A 52 -8.42 -10.56 -0.73
N VAL A 53 -7.13 -10.30 -0.75
CA VAL A 53 -6.10 -11.28 -1.10
C VAL A 53 -5.40 -11.71 0.18
N MET A 54 -5.54 -12.98 0.54
CA MET A 54 -4.72 -13.59 1.59
C MET A 54 -3.31 -13.88 1.05
N ARG A 55 -2.31 -13.18 1.56
CA ARG A 55 -0.90 -13.52 1.31
C ARG A 55 -0.51 -14.64 2.27
N LYS A 56 -0.80 -15.89 1.88
CA LYS A 56 -0.41 -17.06 2.68
C LYS A 56 1.10 -17.10 2.83
N THR A 57 1.59 -16.88 4.04
CA THR A 57 2.93 -17.31 4.42
C THR A 57 2.88 -18.79 4.76
N ALA A 58 3.80 -19.58 4.21
CA ALA A 58 3.80 -21.05 4.38
C ALA A 58 4.07 -21.49 5.83
N ASN A 59 4.49 -20.57 6.70
CA ASN A 59 4.85 -20.85 8.08
C ASN A 59 4.30 -19.74 9.00
N SER A 60 3.72 -20.10 10.14
CA SER A 60 3.15 -19.14 11.10
C SER A 60 4.19 -18.19 11.71
N GLU A 61 5.48 -18.48 11.56
CA GLU A 61 6.60 -17.64 12.01
C GLU A 61 7.10 -16.66 10.95
N SER A 62 6.66 -16.79 9.68
CA SER A 62 7.10 -15.88 8.62
C SER A 62 6.23 -14.62 8.60
N LYS A 63 6.89 -13.46 8.78
CA LYS A 63 6.26 -12.13 8.65
C LYS A 63 5.62 -11.99 7.27
N GLU A 64 4.37 -11.53 7.23
CA GLU A 64 3.66 -11.26 5.99
C GLU A 64 4.38 -10.17 5.19
N ARG A 65 4.61 -10.43 3.89
CA ARG A 65 5.23 -9.44 2.99
C ARG A 65 4.16 -8.52 2.45
N LEU A 66 4.21 -7.24 2.86
CA LEU A 66 3.19 -6.27 2.46
C LEU A 66 3.41 -5.68 1.06
N GLY A 67 4.67 -5.57 0.62
CA GLY A 67 5.06 -5.00 -0.66
C GLY A 67 6.58 -4.96 -0.82
N TYR A 68 7.04 -4.20 -1.81
CA TYR A 68 8.45 -3.88 -2.04
C TYR A 68 8.61 -2.36 -2.09
N ASP A 69 9.58 -1.82 -1.36
CA ASP A 69 9.97 -0.42 -1.44
C ASP A 69 11.19 -0.29 -2.36
N LEU A 70 11.08 0.60 -3.35
CA LEU A 70 12.11 0.85 -4.36
C LEU A 70 12.49 2.33 -4.28
N THR A 71 13.60 2.63 -3.60
CA THR A 71 14.13 3.99 -3.45
C THR A 71 15.15 4.28 -4.56
N PHE A 72 14.97 5.40 -5.27
CA PHE A 72 15.82 5.86 -6.38
C PHE A 72 16.66 7.08 -5.99
#